data_AF-A0A3A8JBR5-F1
#
_entry.id   AF-A0A3A8JBR5-F1
#
_cell.length_a   1.000
_cell.length_b   1.000
_cell.length_c   1.000
_cell.angle_alpha   90.00
_cell.angle_beta   90.00
_cell.angle_gamma   90.00
#
_symmetry.space_group_name_H-M   'P 1'
#
loop_
_entity.id
_entity.type
_entity.pdbx_description
1 polymer ?
#
loop_
_entity_poly.entity_id
_entity_poly.type
_entity_poly.pdbx_seq_one_letter_code
_entity_poly.pdbx_strand_id
1 'polypeptide(L)'
;MPMPPAYERLEAIEDLLEEHRLLIHEQLATLSWQEVALVFQAEQAAKAKTPSEKEAAPRVSLALAAYQDFTRRLLLTYRHYEQGLRERLAALTPEAP
;
A
#
# COMPACT_ATOMS: atom_id res chain seq x y z
N MET A 1 21.26 10.25 32.10
CA MET A 1 21.87 11.23 31.18
C MET A 1 21.00 11.30 29.94
N PRO A 2 20.79 12.46 29.30
CA PRO A 2 20.03 12.54 28.06
C PRO A 2 20.75 11.77 26.94
N MET A 3 19.98 11.23 26.00
CA MET A 3 20.51 10.51 24.83
C MET A 3 21.28 11.47 23.90
N PRO A 4 22.37 11.03 23.26
CA PRO A 4 23.05 11.87 22.29
C PRO A 4 22.17 12.10 21.05
N PRO A 5 22.22 13.28 20.40
CA PRO A 5 21.34 13.65 19.27
C PRO A 5 21.47 12.76 18.01
N ALA A 6 22.49 11.92 17.94
CA ALA A 6 22.65 10.93 16.88
C ALA A 6 21.78 9.70 17.12
N TYR A 7 21.61 9.27 18.38
CA TYR A 7 20.76 8.14 18.75
C TYR A 7 19.28 8.47 18.59
N GLU A 8 18.85 9.69 18.99
CA GLU A 8 17.47 10.15 18.77
C GLU A 8 17.09 10.17 17.28
N ARG A 9 18.06 10.45 16.39
CA ARG A 9 17.85 10.41 14.94
C ARG A 9 17.77 8.99 14.37
N LEU A 10 18.49 8.03 14.95
CA LEU A 10 18.42 6.62 14.55
C LEU A 10 17.09 6.01 14.95
N GLU A 11 16.69 6.17 16.22
CA GLU A 11 15.41 5.68 16.76
C GLU A 11 14.23 6.22 15.94
N ALA A 12 14.24 7.53 15.62
CA ALA A 12 13.20 8.12 14.79
C ALA A 12 13.13 7.54 13.35
N ILE A 13 14.25 7.14 12.76
CA ILE A 13 14.26 6.51 11.42
C ILE A 13 13.76 5.07 11.50
N GLU A 14 14.13 4.33 12.54
CA GLU A 14 13.67 2.97 12.78
C GLU A 14 12.15 2.93 13.04
N ASP A 15 11.63 3.86 13.83
CA ASP A 15 10.18 4.01 14.06
C ASP A 15 9.42 4.28 12.75
N LEU A 16 9.93 5.20 11.92
CA LEU A 16 9.32 5.51 10.61
C LEU A 16 9.37 4.32 9.65
N LEU A 17 10.42 3.50 9.71
CA LEU A 17 10.53 2.26 8.92
C LEU A 17 9.49 1.23 9.35
N GLU A 18 9.27 1.08 10.65
CA GLU A 18 8.22 0.19 11.17
C GLU A 18 6.82 0.66 10.76
N GLU A 19 6.55 1.96 10.85
CA GLU A 19 5.30 2.55 10.38
C GLU A 19 5.07 2.28 8.88
N HIS A 20 6.09 2.49 8.05
CA HIS A 20 6.00 2.21 6.61
C HIS A 20 5.76 0.73 6.32
N ARG A 21 6.38 -0.17 7.10
CA ARG A 21 6.16 -1.61 6.98
C ARG A 21 4.68 -1.95 7.22
N LEU A 22 4.07 -1.40 8.27
CA LEU A 22 2.66 -1.59 8.58
C LEU A 22 1.76 -1.06 7.47
N LEU A 23 1.99 0.17 7.00
CA LEU A 23 1.24 0.77 5.90
C LEU A 23 1.33 -0.06 4.62
N ILE A 24 2.52 -0.58 4.29
CA ILE A 24 2.74 -1.48 3.15
C ILE A 24 1.90 -2.76 3.30
N HIS A 25 1.91 -3.38 4.48
CA HIS A 25 1.11 -4.58 4.74
C HIS A 25 -0.39 -4.32 4.61
N GLU A 26 -0.89 -3.18 5.11
CA GLU A 26 -2.29 -2.78 4.96
C GLU A 26 -2.68 -2.59 3.49
N GLN A 27 -1.81 -1.96 2.69
CA GLN A 27 -2.08 -1.79 1.26
C GLN A 27 -2.05 -3.12 0.51
N LEU A 28 -1.14 -4.03 0.85
CA LEU A 28 -1.10 -5.39 0.27
C LEU A 28 -2.37 -6.18 0.62
N ALA A 29 -2.86 -6.10 1.85
CA ALA A 29 -4.12 -6.71 2.25
C ALA A 29 -5.30 -6.08 1.50
N THR A 30 -5.31 -4.76 1.34
CA THR A 30 -6.36 -4.06 0.57
C THR A 30 -6.38 -4.51 -0.89
N LEU A 31 -5.20 -4.64 -1.52
CA LEU A 31 -5.08 -5.12 -2.90
C LEU A 31 -5.63 -6.54 -3.06
N SER A 32 -5.36 -7.45 -2.13
CA SER A 32 -5.86 -8.82 -2.23
C SER A 32 -7.38 -8.88 -2.18
N TRP A 33 -8.02 -8.09 -1.30
CA TRP A 33 -9.48 -7.97 -1.27
C TRP A 33 -10.05 -7.35 -2.55
N GLN A 34 -9.38 -6.34 -3.12
CA GLN A 34 -9.80 -5.71 -4.38
C GLN A 34 -9.70 -6.68 -5.57
N GLU A 35 -8.67 -7.53 -5.62
CA GLU A 35 -8.54 -8.57 -6.64
C GLU A 35 -9.68 -9.58 -6.58
N VAL A 36 -10.03 -10.05 -5.37
CA VAL A 36 -11.20 -10.91 -5.16
C VAL A 36 -12.50 -10.20 -5.58
N ALA A 37 -12.65 -8.92 -5.23
CA ALA A 37 -13.83 -8.14 -5.58
C ALA A 37 -14.01 -7.96 -7.10
N LEU A 38 -12.91 -7.80 -7.86
CA LEU A 38 -12.96 -7.72 -9.32
C LEU A 38 -13.43 -9.03 -9.95
N VAL A 39 -12.92 -10.17 -9.48
CA VAL A 39 -13.36 -11.50 -9.94
C VAL A 39 -14.84 -11.70 -9.63
N PHE A 40 -15.25 -11.42 -8.40
CA PHE A 40 -16.64 -11.52 -7.99
C PHE A 40 -17.55 -10.62 -8.83
N GLN A 41 -17.18 -9.36 -9.05
CA GLN A 41 -17.96 -8.43 -9.86
C GLN A 41 -18.09 -8.89 -11.31
N ALA A 42 -17.04 -9.49 -11.89
CA ALA A 42 -17.11 -10.06 -13.23
C ALA A 42 -18.12 -11.22 -13.31
N GLU A 43 -18.16 -12.10 -12.32
CA GLU A 43 -19.17 -13.15 -12.24
C GLU A 43 -20.59 -12.59 -12.09
N GLN A 44 -20.78 -11.57 -11.27
CA GLN A 44 -22.08 -10.92 -11.08
C GLN A 44 -22.55 -10.22 -12.35
N ALA A 45 -21.65 -9.56 -13.07
CA ALA A 45 -21.93 -8.96 -14.37
C ALA A 45 -22.37 -10.01 -15.40
N ALA A 46 -21.73 -11.19 -15.42
CA ALA A 46 -22.13 -12.30 -16.29
C ALA A 46 -23.52 -12.87 -15.94
N LYS A 47 -23.92 -12.81 -14.66
CA LYS A 47 -25.22 -13.27 -14.16
C LYS A 47 -26.33 -12.20 -14.26
N ALA A 48 -26.02 -10.98 -14.68
CA ALA A 48 -26.97 -9.87 -14.74
C ALA A 48 -28.16 -10.16 -15.68
N LYS A 49 -29.38 -10.06 -15.15
CA LYS A 49 -30.61 -10.38 -15.91
C LYS A 49 -31.39 -9.14 -16.30
N THR A 50 -31.32 -8.08 -15.49
CA THR A 50 -32.07 -6.85 -15.71
C THR A 50 -31.26 -5.82 -16.52
N PRO A 51 -31.93 -4.91 -17.27
CA PRO A 51 -31.25 -3.81 -17.95
C PRO A 51 -30.46 -2.91 -16.99
N SER A 52 -31.00 -2.65 -15.79
CA SER A 52 -30.34 -1.83 -14.76
C SER A 52 -29.03 -2.44 -14.28
N GLU A 53 -28.99 -3.76 -14.03
CA GLU A 53 -27.76 -4.46 -13.61
C GLU A 53 -26.69 -4.42 -14.71
N LYS A 54 -27.10 -4.61 -15.96
CA LYS A 54 -26.19 -4.57 -17.12
C LYS A 54 -25.59 -3.19 -17.34
N GLU A 55 -26.33 -2.12 -17.04
CA GLU A 55 -25.83 -0.75 -17.14
C GLU A 55 -24.92 -0.37 -15.96
N ALA A 56 -25.22 -0.88 -14.76
CA ALA A 56 -24.43 -0.60 -13.55
C ALA A 56 -23.10 -1.37 -13.53
N ALA A 57 -23.08 -2.61 -14.00
CA ALA A 57 -21.92 -3.49 -14.00
C ALA A 57 -20.61 -2.84 -14.50
N PRO A 58 -20.55 -2.20 -15.69
CA PRO A 58 -19.32 -1.57 -16.18
C PRO A 58 -18.86 -0.39 -15.31
N ARG A 59 -19.79 0.37 -14.71
CA ARG A 59 -19.45 1.48 -13.80
C ARG A 59 -18.79 0.99 -12.52
N VAL A 60 -19.33 -0.10 -11.96
CA VAL A 60 -18.75 -0.74 -10.76
C VAL A 60 -17.37 -1.32 -11.07
N SER A 61 -17.21 -2.03 -12.19
CA SER A 61 -15.92 -2.56 -12.61
C SER A 61 -14.86 -1.46 -12.81
N LEU A 62 -15.24 -0.34 -13.45
CA LEU A 62 -14.35 0.80 -13.63
C LEU A 62 -13.92 1.41 -12.29
N ALA A 63 -14.86 1.59 -11.35
CA ALA A 63 -14.56 2.12 -10.04
C ALA A 63 -13.60 1.21 -9.26
N LEU A 64 -13.85 -0.11 -9.25
CA LEU A 64 -12.96 -1.08 -8.61
C LEU A 64 -11.54 -1.07 -9.20
N ALA A 65 -11.42 -1.00 -10.53
CA ALA A 65 -10.12 -0.89 -11.19
C ALA A 65 -9.39 0.40 -10.80
N ALA A 66 -10.10 1.54 -10.76
CA ALA A 66 -9.52 2.81 -10.33
C ALA A 66 -9.02 2.78 -8.88
N TYR A 67 -9.78 2.16 -7.97
CA TYR A 67 -9.34 1.96 -6.59
C TYR A 67 -8.11 1.06 -6.49
N GLN A 68 -8.04 -0.01 -7.30
CA GLN A 68 -6.88 -0.89 -7.32
C GLN A 68 -5.62 -0.16 -7.82
N ASP A 69 -5.74 0.63 -8.89
CA ASP A 69 -4.64 1.43 -9.41
C ASP A 69 -4.16 2.49 -8.41
N PHE A 70 -5.09 3.11 -7.68
CA PHE A 70 -4.75 4.02 -6.59
C PHE A 70 -3.94 3.31 -5.49
N THR A 71 -4.42 2.16 -5.00
CA THR A 71 -3.73 1.38 -3.96
C THR A 71 -2.33 0.93 -4.42
N ARG A 72 -2.18 0.52 -5.69
CA ARG A 72 -0.87 0.17 -6.26
C ARG A 72 0.11 1.36 -6.26
N ARG A 73 -0.34 2.55 -6.65
CA ARG A 73 0.48 3.77 -6.60
C ARG A 73 0.88 4.14 -5.19
N LEU A 74 -0.04 3.98 -4.23
CA LEU A 74 0.22 4.24 -2.83
C LEU A 74 1.28 3.26 -2.28
N LEU A 75 1.16 1.97 -2.61
CA LEU A 75 2.15 0.95 -2.25
C LEU A 75 3.55 1.28 -2.81
N LEU A 76 3.63 1.70 -4.08
CA LEU A 76 4.90 2.13 -4.69
C LEU A 76 5.49 3.34 -3.97
N THR A 77 4.64 4.28 -3.56
CA THR A 77 5.04 5.49 -2.83
C THR A 77 5.65 5.12 -1.47
N TYR A 78 4.98 4.27 -0.70
CA TYR A 78 5.50 3.82 0.60
C TYR A 78 6.80 3.03 0.47
N ARG A 79 6.92 2.16 -0.53
CA ARG A 79 8.18 1.43 -0.79
C ARG A 79 9.34 2.37 -1.15
N HIS A 80 9.06 3.44 -1.90
CA HIS A 80 10.07 4.43 -2.23
C HIS A 80 10.54 5.19 -0.97
N TYR A 81 9.61 5.59 -0.09
CA TYR A 81 9.97 6.22 1.17
C TYR A 81 10.72 5.27 2.10
N GLU A 82 10.29 4.02 2.23
CA GLU A 82 10.99 2.98 2.97
C GLU A 82 12.44 2.81 2.49
N GLN A 83 12.65 2.77 1.17
CA GLN A 83 13.99 2.72 0.59
C GLN A 83 14.83 3.94 1.00
N GLY A 84 14.29 5.15 0.87
CA GLY A 84 15.00 6.38 1.26
C GLY A 84 15.34 6.42 2.76
N LEU A 85 14.47 5.88 3.62
CA LEU A 85 14.74 5.74 5.06
C LEU A 85 15.85 4.71 5.32
N ARG A 86 15.86 3.57 4.61
CA ARG A 86 16.95 2.57 4.72
C ARG A 86 18.29 3.14 4.28
N GLU A 87 18.33 3.91 3.20
CA GLU A 87 19.55 4.57 2.72
C GLU A 87 20.07 5.58 3.76
N ARG A 88 19.17 6.35 4.39
CA ARG A 88 19.54 7.27 5.48
C ARG A 88 20.06 6.52 6.71
N LEU A 89 19.42 5.41 7.08
CA LEU A 89 19.85 4.56 8.19
C LEU A 89 21.27 4.06 7.94
N ALA A 90 21.53 3.48 6.77
CA ALA A 90 22.85 2.97 6.38
C ALA A 90 23.93 4.06 6.40
N ALA A 91 23.62 5.30 6.00
CA ALA A 91 24.54 6.42 6.06
C ALA A 91 24.88 6.86 7.51
N LEU A 92 23.97 6.64 8.45
CA LEU A 92 24.15 6.96 9.88
C LEU A 92 24.77 5.79 10.67
N THR A 93 24.71 4.56 10.15
CA THR A 93 25.31 3.35 10.73
C THR A 93 26.32 2.70 9.77
N PRO A 94 27.42 3.39 9.38
CA PRO A 94 28.38 2.86 8.40
C PRO A 94 29.18 1.64 8.90
N GLU A 95 29.13 1.32 10.19
CA GLU A 95 29.82 0.18 10.81
C GLU A 95 28.92 -1.02 11.12
N ALA A 96 27.62 -0.97 10.78
CA ALA A 96 26.76 -2.16 10.88
C ALA A 96 27.12 -3.13 9.73
N PRO A 97 27.40 -4.42 10.03
CA PRO A 97 27.92 -5.40 9.06
C PRO A 97 26.96 -5.72 7.91
#